data_AF-A0A6C0DXJ8-F1
#
_entry.id   AF-A0A6C0DXJ8-F1
#
_cell.length_a   1.000
_cell.length_b   1.000
_cell.length_c   1.000
_cell.angle_alpha   90.00
_cell.angle_beta   90.00
_cell.angle_gamma   90.00
#
_symmetry.space_group_name_H-M   'P 1'
#
loop_
_entity.id
_entity.type
_entity.pdbx_description
1 polymer ?
#
loop_
_entity_poly.entity_id
_entity_poly.type
_entity_poly.pdbx_seq_one_letter_code
_entity_poly.pdbx_strand_id
1 'polypeptide(L)'
;MKFVIRENIFVFTNINLALFALCYFRPIINYINYINYDYLYSICYCWNYIIFLTFNGAYFMDNTCFKRMAIRKNLPLPIFHIGNMILHNLPFLYVNIYKPKNITLQHSLIACITNLAWCYWATFGTFDIDFVYVSIEKEKQLKLYLINISSIFYVPLIFHVNKQLCDSLLC
;
A
#
# COMPACT_ATOMS: atom_id res chain seq x y z
N MET A 1 -34.03 -0.88 -0.59
CA MET A 1 -33.39 0.19 0.22
C MET A 1 -32.00 0.42 -0.35
N LYS A 2 -31.77 1.51 -1.10
CA LYS A 2 -30.42 1.88 -1.58
C LYS A 2 -29.64 2.35 -0.36
N PHE A 3 -28.78 1.50 0.19
CA PHE A 3 -27.74 1.96 1.10
C PHE A 3 -26.84 2.89 0.30
N VAL A 4 -27.12 4.20 0.36
CA VAL A 4 -26.13 5.23 0.10
C VAL A 4 -25.12 5.08 1.24
N ILE A 5 -24.19 4.15 1.08
CA ILE A 5 -22.98 4.11 1.89
C ILE A 5 -22.33 5.45 1.61
N ARG A 6 -22.53 6.43 2.51
CA ARG A 6 -21.76 7.68 2.52
C ARG A 6 -20.32 7.25 2.38
N GLU A 7 -19.74 7.57 1.23
CA GLU A 7 -18.45 7.04 0.83
C GLU A 7 -17.40 7.58 1.82
N ASN A 8 -17.08 6.81 2.86
CA ASN A 8 -16.03 7.11 3.84
C ASN A 8 -14.63 6.95 3.22
N ILE A 9 -14.45 7.45 1.99
CA ILE A 9 -13.18 7.47 1.22
C ILE A 9 -12.09 8.19 2.00
N PHE A 10 -12.47 9.15 2.85
CA PHE A 10 -11.57 9.88 3.74
C PHE A 10 -10.61 8.94 4.49
N VAL A 11 -11.04 7.72 4.82
CA VAL A 11 -10.25 6.77 5.61
C VAL A 11 -9.09 6.15 4.82
N PHE A 12 -9.25 5.87 3.52
CA PHE A 12 -8.23 5.18 2.71
C PHE A 12 -7.03 6.07 2.41
N THR A 13 -7.30 7.30 1.99
CA THR A 13 -6.29 8.32 1.73
C THR A 13 -5.49 8.61 3.00
N ASN A 14 -6.18 8.62 4.15
CA ASN A 14 -5.57 8.94 5.44
C ASN A 14 -4.56 7.91 5.93
N ILE A 15 -4.75 6.59 5.72
CA ILE A 15 -3.81 5.59 6.26
C ILE A 15 -2.52 5.54 5.45
N ASN A 16 -2.60 5.53 4.11
CA ASN A 16 -1.39 5.57 3.28
C ASN A 16 -0.64 6.91 3.43
N LEU A 17 -1.36 8.03 3.52
CA LEU A 17 -0.74 9.33 3.82
C LEU A 17 -0.22 9.40 5.26
N ALA A 18 -0.87 8.78 6.25
CA ALA A 18 -0.37 8.74 7.62
C ALA A 18 0.87 7.86 7.75
N LEU A 19 0.91 6.70 7.07
CA LEU A 19 2.11 5.86 7.01
C LEU A 19 3.22 6.57 6.24
N PHE A 20 2.92 7.24 5.13
CA PHE A 20 3.87 8.10 4.43
C PHE A 20 4.34 9.26 5.31
N ALA A 21 3.47 9.92 6.06
CA ALA A 21 3.81 10.97 7.00
C ALA A 21 4.68 10.43 8.13
N LEU A 22 4.43 9.22 8.63
CA LEU A 22 5.29 8.54 9.60
C LEU A 22 6.67 8.23 9.00
N CYS A 23 6.73 7.82 7.73
CA CYS A 23 7.98 7.62 6.99
C CYS A 23 8.76 8.92 6.72
N TYR A 24 8.03 10.02 6.46
CA TYR A 24 8.58 11.30 6.04
C TYR A 24 8.99 12.17 7.23
N PHE A 25 8.04 12.41 8.14
CA PHE A 25 8.30 13.03 9.41
C PHE A 25 8.79 11.94 10.35
N ARG A 26 10.09 11.56 10.23
CA ARG A 26 10.77 10.83 11.29
C ARG A 26 10.51 11.64 12.55
N PRO A 27 9.64 11.16 13.44
CA PRO A 27 9.11 12.05 14.41
C PRO A 27 10.26 12.40 15.36
N ILE A 28 10.30 13.65 15.83
CA ILE A 28 11.13 14.08 16.96
C ILE A 28 10.77 13.25 18.24
N ILE A 29 9.79 12.35 18.13
CA ILE A 29 9.34 11.30 19.05
C ILE A 29 10.40 10.20 19.31
N ASN A 30 11.69 10.42 19.02
CA ASN A 30 12.70 9.76 19.84
C ASN A 30 12.62 10.21 21.33
N TYR A 31 11.84 11.25 21.63
CA TYR A 31 11.53 11.69 22.99
C TYR A 31 10.48 10.84 23.74
N ILE A 32 9.73 9.96 23.06
CA ILE A 32 8.78 9.04 23.71
C ILE A 32 9.33 7.62 23.54
N ASN A 33 10.08 7.16 24.54
CA ASN A 33 10.81 5.88 24.62
C ASN A 33 10.00 4.58 24.41
N TYR A 34 8.77 4.64 23.89
CA TYR A 34 7.87 3.49 23.79
C TYR A 34 7.73 2.90 22.38
N ILE A 35 8.08 3.62 21.32
CA ILE A 35 7.90 3.14 19.94
C ILE A 35 9.26 3.04 19.24
N ASN A 36 9.66 1.81 18.87
CA ASN A 36 10.83 1.60 18.03
C ASN A 36 10.54 2.04 16.59
N TYR A 37 10.93 3.27 16.26
CA TYR A 37 10.71 3.86 14.94
C TYR A 37 11.35 3.03 13.82
N ASP A 38 12.59 2.54 14.01
CA ASP A 38 13.29 1.76 12.98
C ASP A 38 12.49 0.48 12.65
N TYR A 39 11.90 -0.16 13.66
CA TYR A 39 11.04 -1.33 13.48
C TYR A 39 9.73 -0.99 12.75
N LEU A 40 9.06 0.08 13.16
CA LEU A 40 7.83 0.55 12.50
C LEU A 40 8.09 0.94 11.04
N TYR A 41 9.22 1.60 10.78
CA TYR A 41 9.62 2.01 9.45
C TYR A 41 9.86 0.81 8.52
N SER A 42 10.46 -0.26 9.04
CA SER A 42 10.61 -1.52 8.30
C SER A 42 9.27 -2.18 7.95
N ILE A 43 8.27 -2.10 8.83
CA ILE A 43 6.90 -2.56 8.52
C ILE A 43 6.27 -1.67 7.44
N CYS A 44 6.42 -0.34 7.56
CA CYS A 44 5.90 0.61 6.58
C CYS A 44 6.54 0.42 5.20
N TYR A 45 7.83 0.09 5.13
CA TYR A 45 8.51 -0.28 3.89
C TYR A 45 7.81 -1.46 3.22
N CYS A 46 7.59 -2.56 3.95
CA CYS A 46 6.86 -3.72 3.44
C CYS A 46 5.43 -3.36 3.01
N TRP A 47 4.71 -2.58 3.82
CA TRP A 47 3.36 -2.11 3.48
C TRP A 47 3.30 -1.37 2.14
N ASN A 48 4.24 -0.47 1.89
CA ASN A 48 4.27 0.30 0.64
C ASN A 48 4.47 -0.58 -0.59
N TYR A 49 5.19 -1.70 -0.47
CA TYR A 49 5.26 -2.71 -1.53
C TYR A 49 3.90 -3.35 -1.79
N ILE A 50 3.15 -3.72 -0.74
CA ILE A 50 1.80 -4.28 -0.89
C ILE A 50 0.91 -3.30 -1.65
N ILE A 51 0.85 -2.05 -1.20
CA ILE A 51 -0.02 -1.03 -1.81
C ILE A 51 0.36 -0.79 -3.27
N PHE A 52 1.65 -0.63 -3.55
CA PHE A 52 2.14 -0.43 -4.91
C PHE A 52 1.74 -1.59 -5.83
N LEU A 53 1.96 -2.84 -5.40
CA LEU A 53 1.65 -4.02 -6.19
C LEU A 53 0.14 -4.24 -6.32
N THR A 54 -0.64 -3.96 -5.28
CA THR A 54 -2.10 -4.06 -5.32
C THR A 54 -2.67 -3.07 -6.33
N PHE A 55 -2.24 -1.81 -6.25
CA PHE A 55 -2.76 -0.74 -7.09
C PHE A 55 -2.38 -0.96 -8.56
N ASN A 56 -1.09 -1.15 -8.84
CA ASN A 56 -0.62 -1.34 -10.21
C ASN A 56 -1.07 -2.70 -10.77
N GLY A 57 -1.14 -3.73 -9.94
CA GLY A 57 -1.67 -5.05 -10.29
C GLY A 57 -3.15 -5.01 -10.69
N ALA A 58 -3.96 -4.16 -10.04
CA ALA A 58 -5.36 -3.98 -10.42
C ALA A 58 -5.51 -3.47 -11.86
N TYR A 59 -4.63 -2.56 -12.30
CA TYR A 59 -4.61 -2.07 -13.67
C TYR A 59 -4.25 -3.17 -14.68
N PHE A 60 -3.28 -4.02 -14.34
CA PHE A 60 -2.90 -5.15 -15.21
C PHE A 60 -3.99 -6.22 -15.29
N MET A 61 -4.73 -6.44 -14.21
CA MET A 61 -5.85 -7.39 -14.19
C MET A 61 -7.07 -6.89 -14.95
N ASP A 62 -7.32 -5.58 -14.89
CA ASP A 62 -8.43 -4.93 -15.58
C ASP A 62 -8.09 -3.47 -15.87
N ASN A 63 -7.65 -3.17 -17.09
CA ASN A 63 -7.24 -1.84 -17.51
C ASN A 63 -8.40 -0.81 -17.53
N THR A 64 -9.65 -1.25 -17.43
CA THR A 64 -10.83 -0.38 -17.39
C THR A 64 -11.29 -0.05 -15.98
N CYS A 65 -10.70 -0.68 -14.97
CA CYS A 65 -11.12 -0.57 -13.57
C CYS A 65 -11.07 0.87 -13.03
N PHE A 66 -10.01 1.61 -13.38
CA PHE A 66 -9.83 3.01 -13.01
C PHE A 66 -10.77 3.95 -13.76
N LYS A 67 -11.07 3.65 -15.02
CA LYS A 67 -12.06 4.42 -15.80
C LYS A 67 -13.45 4.29 -15.17
N ARG A 68 -13.88 3.08 -14.80
CA ARG A 68 -15.15 2.86 -14.10
C ARG A 68 -15.20 3.61 -12.77
N MET A 69 -14.09 3.60 -12.01
CA MET A 69 -14.03 4.29 -10.74
C MET A 69 -14.07 5.82 -10.89
N ALA A 70 -13.34 6.38 -11.86
CA ALA A 70 -13.36 7.82 -12.15
C ALA A 70 -14.78 8.31 -12.49
N ILE A 71 -15.52 7.54 -13.30
CA ILE A 71 -16.93 7.82 -13.62
C ILE A 71 -17.79 7.76 -12.35
N ARG A 72 -17.64 6.71 -11.53
CA ARG A 72 -18.41 6.54 -10.28
C ARG A 72 -18.16 7.69 -9.29
N LYS A 73 -16.94 8.22 -9.24
CA LYS A 73 -16.55 9.34 -8.37
C LYS A 73 -16.80 10.71 -8.99
N ASN A 74 -17.31 10.78 -10.22
CA ASN A 74 -17.48 12.01 -10.97
C ASN A 74 -16.18 12.85 -11.04
N LEU A 75 -15.05 12.18 -11.29
CA LEU A 75 -13.73 12.81 -11.41
C LEU A 75 -13.22 12.69 -12.85
N PRO A 76 -12.57 13.75 -13.39
CA PRO A 76 -11.83 13.63 -14.64
C PRO A 76 -10.75 12.54 -14.53
N LEU A 77 -10.69 11.67 -15.53
CA LEU A 77 -9.77 10.54 -15.56
C LEU A 77 -8.29 10.93 -15.31
N PRO A 78 -7.76 12.04 -15.89
CA PRO A 78 -6.41 12.50 -15.58
C PRO A 78 -6.19 12.83 -14.09
N ILE A 79 -7.16 13.50 -13.45
CA ILE A 79 -7.09 13.86 -12.03
C ILE A 79 -7.10 12.59 -11.17
N PHE A 80 -7.94 11.62 -11.53
CA PHE A 80 -7.99 10.32 -10.84
C PHE A 80 -6.63 9.60 -10.90
N HIS A 81 -5.99 9.56 -12.08
CA HIS A 81 -4.66 8.95 -12.22
C HIS A 81 -3.58 9.70 -11.44
N ILE A 82 -3.55 11.04 -11.51
CA ILE A 82 -2.57 11.83 -10.77
C ILE A 82 -2.70 11.60 -9.27
N GLY A 83 -3.93 11.65 -8.73
CA GLY A 83 -4.18 11.39 -7.32
C GLY A 83 -3.68 10.01 -6.90
N ASN A 84 -3.96 8.98 -7.69
CA ASN A 84 -3.49 7.64 -7.40
C ASN A 84 -1.97 7.48 -7.51
N MET A 85 -1.32 8.14 -8.48
CA MET A 85 0.14 8.14 -8.59
C MET A 85 0.79 8.75 -7.34
N ILE A 86 0.24 9.87 -6.85
CA ILE A 86 0.70 10.52 -5.62
C ILE A 86 0.46 9.62 -4.40
N LEU A 87 -0.68 8.92 -4.32
CA LEU A 87 -1.02 8.13 -3.15
C LEU A 87 -0.34 6.77 -3.07
N HIS A 88 0.00 6.16 -4.21
CA HIS A 88 0.47 4.77 -4.25
C HIS A 88 1.90 4.63 -4.78
N ASN A 89 2.34 5.49 -5.70
CA ASN A 89 3.68 5.38 -6.28
C ASN A 89 4.70 6.28 -5.58
N LEU A 90 4.31 7.48 -5.16
CA LEU A 90 5.24 8.39 -4.47
C LEU A 90 5.72 7.83 -3.11
N PRO A 91 4.86 7.26 -2.24
CA PRO A 91 5.32 6.64 -1.00
C PRO A 91 6.25 5.45 -1.24
N PHE A 92 5.94 4.63 -2.26
CA PHE A 92 6.80 3.52 -2.66
C PHE A 92 8.18 4.00 -3.13
N LEU A 93 8.23 5.05 -3.95
CA LEU A 93 9.49 5.64 -4.40
C LEU A 93 10.30 6.17 -3.21
N TYR A 94 9.64 6.86 -2.29
CA TYR A 94 10.27 7.43 -1.10
C TYR A 94 10.95 6.36 -0.23
N VAL A 95 10.25 5.27 0.11
CA VAL A 95 10.83 4.22 0.97
C VAL A 95 11.97 3.45 0.28
N ASN A 96 12.01 3.45 -1.07
CA ASN A 96 13.10 2.86 -1.84
C ASN A 96 14.33 3.77 -1.94
N ILE A 97 14.18 5.08 -1.84
CA ILE A 97 15.29 6.04 -1.74
C ILE A 97 15.84 6.03 -0.31
N TYR A 98 14.96 6.13 0.68
CA TYR A 98 15.30 6.19 2.10
C TYR A 98 15.10 4.83 2.76
N LYS A 99 15.92 3.84 2.39
CA LYS A 99 15.71 2.45 2.84
C LYS A 99 15.89 2.29 4.37
N PRO A 100 15.09 1.44 5.03
CA PRO A 100 15.32 1.06 6.43
C PRO A 100 16.63 0.28 6.59
N LYS A 101 17.15 0.20 7.81
CA LYS A 101 18.41 -0.51 8.09
C LYS A 101 18.32 -2.02 7.88
N ASN A 102 17.16 -2.60 8.20
CA ASN A 102 16.93 -4.05 8.15
C ASN A 102 15.47 -4.36 7.84
N ILE A 103 15.23 -5.32 6.95
CA ILE A 103 13.92 -5.89 6.66
C ILE A 103 13.99 -7.39 6.92
N THR A 104 12.99 -7.94 7.60
CA THR A 104 12.91 -9.36 7.94
C THR A 104 11.53 -9.89 7.54
N LEU A 105 11.40 -11.22 7.51
CA LEU A 105 10.12 -11.88 7.27
C LEU A 105 9.04 -11.45 8.27
N GLN A 106 9.43 -11.16 9.52
CA GLN A 106 8.51 -10.68 10.56
C GLN A 106 7.88 -9.34 10.18
N HIS A 107 8.66 -8.39 9.65
CA HIS A 107 8.12 -7.10 9.19
C HIS A 107 7.11 -7.29 8.05
N SER A 108 7.42 -8.17 7.09
CA SER A 108 6.49 -8.54 6.00
C SER A 108 5.21 -9.19 6.49
N LEU A 109 5.30 -10.10 7.47
CA LEU A 109 4.14 -10.76 8.07
C LEU A 109 3.22 -9.75 8.77
N ILE A 110 3.80 -8.84 9.57
CA ILE A 110 3.03 -7.80 10.25
C ILE A 110 2.38 -6.88 9.22
N ALA A 111 3.11 -6.41 8.21
CA ALA A 111 2.55 -5.58 7.14
C ALA A 111 1.38 -6.28 6.43
N CYS A 112 1.50 -7.58 6.15
CA CYS A 112 0.45 -8.39 5.54
C CYS A 112 -0.80 -8.48 6.44
N ILE A 113 -0.63 -8.80 7.72
CA ILE A 113 -1.74 -8.88 8.69
C ILE A 113 -2.42 -7.53 8.83
N THR A 114 -1.66 -6.45 8.98
CA THR A 114 -2.22 -5.10 9.04
C THR A 114 -3.00 -4.79 7.74
N ASN A 115 -2.52 -5.25 6.58
CA ASN A 115 -3.18 -4.97 5.30
C ASN A 115 -4.51 -5.73 5.20
N LEU A 116 -4.52 -7.00 5.62
CA LEU A 116 -5.75 -7.78 5.69
C LEU A 116 -6.75 -7.21 6.69
N ALA A 117 -6.29 -6.80 7.87
CA ALA A 117 -7.13 -6.16 8.88
C ALA A 117 -7.72 -4.85 8.35
N TRP A 118 -6.92 -4.06 7.64
CA TRP A 118 -7.37 -2.85 6.99
C TRP A 118 -8.38 -3.14 5.88
N CYS A 119 -8.11 -4.09 4.98
CA CYS A 119 -9.04 -4.49 3.93
C CYS A 119 -10.39 -4.92 4.52
N TYR A 120 -10.37 -5.76 5.56
CA TYR A 120 -11.57 -6.17 6.28
C TYR A 120 -12.35 -4.96 6.80
N TRP A 121 -11.69 -4.05 7.51
CA TRP A 121 -12.34 -2.88 8.09
C TRP A 121 -12.88 -1.90 7.03
N ALA A 122 -12.07 -1.58 6.01
CA ALA A 122 -12.41 -0.63 4.95
C ALA A 122 -13.55 -1.12 4.04
N THR A 123 -13.76 -2.44 3.95
CA THR A 123 -14.80 -3.07 3.13
C THR A 123 -16.00 -3.53 3.97
N PHE A 124 -16.13 -3.04 5.22
CA PHE A 124 -17.21 -3.41 6.14
C PHE A 124 -17.33 -4.93 6.35
N GLY A 125 -16.18 -5.61 6.41
CA GLY A 125 -16.05 -7.03 6.67
C GLY A 125 -16.16 -7.95 5.44
N THR A 126 -16.30 -7.39 4.24
CA THR A 126 -16.58 -8.18 3.02
C THR A 126 -15.33 -8.56 2.21
N PHE A 127 -14.21 -7.89 2.43
CA PHE A 127 -13.01 -7.90 1.57
C PHE A 127 -13.25 -7.47 0.12
N ASP A 128 -14.44 -6.95 -0.20
CA ASP A 128 -14.79 -6.55 -1.56
C ASP A 128 -14.23 -5.14 -1.85
N ILE A 129 -13.16 -5.08 -2.65
CA ILE A 129 -12.45 -3.82 -2.93
C ILE A 129 -13.25 -2.85 -3.78
N ASP A 130 -14.39 -3.28 -4.35
CA ASP A 130 -15.35 -2.42 -5.04
C ASP A 130 -15.94 -1.34 -4.11
N PHE A 131 -15.93 -1.59 -2.79
CA PHE A 131 -16.33 -0.59 -1.79
C PHE A 131 -15.28 0.49 -1.55
N VAL A 132 -14.01 0.22 -1.87
CA VAL A 132 -12.89 1.08 -1.48
C VAL A 132 -12.33 1.84 -2.68
N TYR A 133 -11.72 1.16 -3.66
CA TYR A 133 -10.85 1.88 -4.61
C TYR A 133 -10.78 1.31 -6.04
N VAL A 134 -11.26 0.09 -6.29
CA VAL A 134 -11.26 -0.47 -7.65
C VAL A 134 -12.51 -1.30 -7.90
N SER A 135 -13.25 -0.99 -8.96
CA SER A 135 -14.33 -1.85 -9.43
C SER A 135 -13.75 -2.95 -10.31
N ILE A 136 -13.61 -4.18 -9.80
CA ILE A 136 -13.20 -5.36 -10.58
C ILE A 136 -14.02 -6.59 -10.20
N GLU A 137 -14.14 -7.54 -11.13
CA GLU A 137 -14.82 -8.81 -10.89
C GLU A 137 -14.20 -9.58 -9.72
N LYS A 138 -15.03 -10.24 -8.91
CA LYS A 138 -14.61 -10.95 -7.69
C LYS A 138 -13.49 -11.98 -7.91
N GLU A 139 -13.50 -12.69 -9.04
CA GLU A 139 -12.44 -13.64 -9.38
C GLU A 139 -11.09 -12.93 -9.54
N LYS A 140 -11.08 -11.75 -10.19
CA LYS A 140 -9.89 -10.92 -10.34
C LYS A 140 -9.46 -10.31 -9.00
N GLN A 141 -10.40 -9.94 -8.12
CA GLN A 141 -10.09 -9.52 -6.75
C GLN A 141 -9.32 -10.60 -5.98
N LEU A 142 -9.79 -11.85 -6.02
CA LEU A 142 -9.11 -12.95 -5.34
C LEU A 142 -7.70 -13.17 -5.89
N LYS A 143 -7.53 -13.16 -7.22
CA LYS A 143 -6.21 -13.25 -7.85
C LYS A 143 -5.31 -12.10 -7.39
N LEU A 144 -5.83 -10.89 -7.31
CA LEU A 144 -5.09 -9.72 -6.86
C LEU A 144 -4.60 -9.91 -5.43
N TYR A 145 -5.48 -10.32 -4.52
CA TYR A 145 -5.11 -10.62 -3.12
C TYR A 145 -4.03 -11.69 -3.02
N LEU A 146 -4.14 -12.78 -3.79
CA LEU A 146 -3.12 -13.84 -3.79
C LEU A 146 -1.76 -13.34 -4.28
N ILE A 147 -1.73 -12.56 -5.36
CA ILE A 147 -0.49 -11.95 -5.88
C ILE A 147 0.09 -10.98 -4.84
N ASN A 148 -0.73 -10.16 -4.19
CA ASN A 148 -0.25 -9.22 -3.17
C ASN A 148 0.32 -9.93 -1.95
N ILE A 149 -0.39 -10.91 -1.42
CA ILE A 149 0.05 -11.70 -0.27
C ILE A 149 1.31 -12.48 -0.62
N SER A 150 1.40 -13.11 -1.79
CA SER A 150 2.63 -13.80 -2.19
C SER A 150 3.80 -12.84 -2.36
N SER A 151 3.56 -11.67 -2.97
CA SER A 151 4.61 -10.68 -3.23
C SER A 151 5.24 -10.09 -1.96
N ILE A 152 4.49 -9.95 -0.87
CA ILE A 152 5.03 -9.38 0.39
C ILE A 152 6.12 -10.25 1.01
N PHE A 153 6.06 -11.56 0.77
CA PHE A 153 7.07 -12.52 1.25
C PHE A 153 8.40 -12.39 0.50
N TYR A 154 8.39 -11.82 -0.70
CA TYR A 154 9.61 -11.54 -1.46
C TYR A 154 10.26 -10.20 -1.11
N VAL A 155 9.58 -9.31 -0.37
CA VAL A 155 10.13 -7.99 -0.03
C VAL A 155 11.45 -8.06 0.75
N PRO A 156 11.62 -8.92 1.77
CA PRO A 156 12.91 -9.06 2.46
C PRO A 156 14.02 -9.54 1.52
N LEU A 157 13.71 -10.48 0.62
CA LEU A 157 14.66 -10.96 -0.38
C LEU A 157 15.09 -9.82 -1.32
N ILE A 158 14.12 -9.07 -1.86
CA ILE A 158 14.39 -7.91 -2.73
C ILE A 158 15.27 -6.88 -2.00
N PHE A 159 14.96 -6.59 -0.74
CA PHE A 159 15.75 -5.68 0.08
C PHE A 159 17.21 -6.14 0.22
N HIS A 160 17.44 -7.42 0.56
CA HIS A 160 18.78 -7.97 0.73
C HIS A 160 19.58 -8.01 -0.57
N VAL A 161 18.96 -8.45 -1.67
CA VAL A 161 19.60 -8.47 -3.00
C VAL A 161 19.97 -7.05 -3.43
N ASN A 162 19.05 -6.10 -3.30
CA ASN A 162 19.33 -4.70 -3.67
C ASN A 162 20.42 -4.07 -2.80
N LYS A 163 20.48 -4.41 -1.51
CA LYS A 163 21.52 -3.94 -0.60
C LYS A 163 22.89 -4.49 -1.03
N GLN A 164 22.98 -5.79 -1.29
CA GLN A 164 24.22 -6.44 -1.76
C GLN A 164 24.70 -5.85 -3.09
N LEU A 165 23.79 -5.63 -4.05
CA LEU A 165 24.14 -5.01 -5.34
C LEU A 165 24.66 -3.58 -5.17
N CYS A 166 24.00 -2.76 -4.35
CA CYS A 166 24.48 -1.40 -4.06
C CYS A 166 25.86 -1.41 -3.40
N ASP A 167 26.07 -2.29 -2.40
CA ASP A 167 27.34 -2.41 -1.71
C ASP A 167 28.46 -2.88 -2.66
N SER A 168 28.13 -3.70 -3.68
CA SER A 168 29.08 -4.18 -4.69
C SER A 168 29.44 -3.16 -5.78
N LEU A 169 28.58 -2.17 -6.02
CA LEU A 169 28.79 -1.11 -7.03
C LEU A 169 29.49 0.13 -6.45
N LEU A 170 29.57 0.23 -5.12
CA LEU A 170 30.22 1.33 -4.39
C LEU A 170 31.59 0.93 -3.80
N CYS A 171 32.02 -0.32 -3.99
CA CYS A 171 33.38 -0.79 -3.78
C CYS A 171 34.19 -0.67 -5.09
#